data_AF-A0A2E9BTW5-F1
#
_entry.id   AF-A0A2E9BTW5-F1
#
_cell.length_a   1.000
_cell.length_b   1.000
_cell.length_c   1.000
_cell.angle_alpha   90.00
_cell.angle_beta   90.00
_cell.angle_gamma   90.00
#
_symmetry.space_group_name_H-M   'P 1'
#
loop_
_entity.id
_entity.type
_entity.pdbx_description
1 polymer ?
#
loop_
_entity_poly.entity_id
_entity_poly.type
_entity_poly.pdbx_seq_one_letter_code
_entity_poly.pdbx_strand_id
1 'polypeptide(L)'
;MKKTLVLALWMLLAGLPAWAQSNAAAGAADLEAERSRLASERAAIEARYQGERKACYAKFAVEDCLRDSRARRRTETDHIKRQESSINDIERQRRGAAELRKLDEKKATERPQDSAQQREQSMQNQREREQRAADHAQGRAATAAEAPERQRQFNQKQSNQAAEQAKAAQRRAEAPEQVQRYEEKQRKAEEHRASRERQNASRTKPRGAPLPPAEPAAPKP
;
A
#
# COMPACT_ATOMS: atom_id res chain seq x y z
N MET A 1 67.81 10.50 -50.48
CA MET A 1 67.73 11.17 -49.16
C MET A 1 66.34 11.72 -48.80
N LYS A 2 65.46 12.08 -49.77
CA LYS A 2 64.10 12.57 -49.45
C LYS A 2 63.07 11.47 -49.10
N LYS A 3 63.23 10.25 -49.61
CA LYS A 3 62.31 9.11 -49.36
C LYS A 3 62.44 8.50 -47.95
N THR A 4 63.61 8.58 -47.33
CA THR A 4 63.84 8.07 -45.96
C THR A 4 63.26 8.98 -44.87
N LEU A 5 63.17 10.29 -45.15
CA LEU A 5 62.55 11.27 -44.26
C LEU A 5 61.02 11.14 -44.19
N VAL A 6 60.37 10.73 -45.28
CA VAL A 6 58.90 10.54 -45.32
C VAL A 6 58.45 9.31 -44.52
N LEU A 7 59.26 8.24 -44.53
CA LEU A 7 58.97 7.03 -43.75
C LEU A 7 59.17 7.22 -42.23
N ALA A 8 60.16 8.03 -41.83
CA ALA A 8 60.38 8.35 -40.42
C ALA A 8 59.26 9.25 -39.84
N LEU A 9 58.70 10.15 -40.66
CA LEU A 9 57.59 11.02 -40.25
C LEU A 9 56.26 10.25 -40.08
N TRP A 10 56.07 9.16 -40.83
CA TRP A 10 54.88 8.31 -40.72
C TRP A 10 54.93 7.35 -39.52
N MET A 11 56.13 6.91 -39.11
CA MET A 11 56.33 6.10 -37.90
C MET A 11 56.13 6.89 -36.59
N LEU A 12 56.35 8.21 -36.58
CA LEU A 12 56.16 9.03 -35.38
C LEU A 12 54.69 9.41 -35.11
N LEU A 13 53.82 9.39 -36.13
CA LEU A 13 52.40 9.77 -36.00
C LEU A 13 51.49 8.63 -35.49
N ALA A 14 51.97 7.38 -35.49
CA ALA A 14 51.17 6.21 -35.11
C ALA A 14 51.19 5.89 -33.59
N GLY A 15 52.00 6.58 -32.80
CA GLY A 15 52.20 6.27 -31.36
C GLY A 15 51.26 6.97 -30.38
N LEU A 16 50.46 7.96 -30.80
CA LEU A 16 49.71 8.82 -29.87
C LEU A 16 48.30 8.38 -29.39
N PRO A 17 47.60 7.34 -29.92
CA PRO A 17 46.22 7.09 -29.45
C PRO A 17 46.13 6.30 -28.13
N ALA A 18 47.22 5.72 -27.62
CA ALA A 18 47.18 4.81 -26.46
C ALA A 18 46.96 5.51 -25.09
N TRP A 19 47.26 6.80 -24.97
CA TRP A 19 47.20 7.50 -23.67
C TRP A 19 45.81 8.02 -23.33
N ALA A 20 44.93 8.19 -24.32
CA ALA A 20 43.57 8.69 -24.11
C ALA A 20 42.64 7.65 -23.46
N GLN A 21 42.82 6.35 -23.78
CA GLN A 21 42.03 5.27 -23.18
C GLN A 21 42.45 4.96 -21.74
N SER A 22 43.73 5.17 -21.40
CA SER A 22 44.26 4.89 -20.06
C SER A 22 43.67 5.82 -18.98
N ASN A 23 43.48 7.11 -19.29
CA ASN A 23 42.94 8.08 -18.33
C ASN A 23 41.45 7.84 -18.00
N ALA A 24 40.64 7.39 -18.96
CA ALA A 24 39.23 7.14 -18.74
C ALA A 24 38.96 5.89 -17.89
N ALA A 25 39.77 4.85 -18.07
CA ALA A 25 39.75 3.63 -17.27
C ALA A 25 40.30 3.87 -15.86
N ALA A 26 41.40 4.63 -15.73
CA ALA A 26 41.96 5.02 -14.44
C ALA A 26 40.95 5.82 -13.59
N GLY A 27 40.27 6.81 -14.18
CA GLY A 27 39.24 7.59 -13.48
C GLY A 27 37.94 6.84 -13.19
N ALA A 28 37.71 5.64 -13.76
CA ALA A 28 36.60 4.78 -13.35
C ALA A 28 36.99 3.86 -12.19
N ALA A 29 38.21 3.32 -12.23
CA ALA A 29 38.76 2.51 -11.14
C ALA A 29 38.90 3.32 -9.84
N ASP A 30 39.28 4.60 -9.94
CA ASP A 30 39.42 5.51 -8.80
C ASP A 30 38.09 5.78 -8.07
N LEU A 31 37.00 6.02 -8.82
CA LEU A 31 35.66 6.22 -8.24
C LEU A 31 35.13 4.97 -7.55
N GLU A 32 35.40 3.78 -8.09
CA GLU A 32 34.97 2.53 -7.49
C GLU A 32 35.77 2.22 -6.20
N ALA A 33 37.06 2.52 -6.19
CA ALA A 33 37.88 2.42 -4.98
C ALA A 33 37.37 3.36 -3.88
N GLU A 34 37.07 4.62 -4.21
CA GLU A 34 36.54 5.59 -3.24
C GLU A 34 35.14 5.17 -2.71
N ARG A 35 34.29 4.57 -3.54
CA ARG A 35 33.02 3.98 -3.09
C ARG A 35 33.21 2.85 -2.10
N SER A 36 34.10 1.93 -2.40
CA SER A 36 34.39 0.80 -1.52
C SER A 36 34.89 1.29 -0.15
N ARG A 37 35.77 2.31 -0.16
CA ARG A 37 36.21 3.01 1.05
C ARG A 37 35.03 3.61 1.82
N LEU A 38 34.19 4.43 1.18
CA LEU A 38 33.03 5.08 1.83
C LEU A 38 32.02 4.06 2.36
N ALA A 39 31.81 2.94 1.65
CA ALA A 39 30.97 1.85 2.10
C ALA A 39 31.51 1.19 3.37
N SER A 40 32.83 0.96 3.43
CA SER A 40 33.48 0.42 4.62
C SER A 40 33.40 1.38 5.82
N GLU A 41 33.53 2.68 5.58
CA GLU A 41 33.43 3.72 6.61
C GLU A 41 32.02 3.81 7.17
N ARG A 42 31.00 3.77 6.30
CA ARG A 42 29.60 3.65 6.70
C ARG A 42 29.34 2.40 7.53
N ALA A 43 29.86 1.25 7.10
CA ALA A 43 29.67 0.00 7.82
C ALA A 43 30.27 0.06 9.23
N ALA A 44 31.43 0.71 9.39
CA ALA A 44 32.05 0.94 10.70
C ALA A 44 31.19 1.84 11.60
N ILE A 45 30.64 2.94 11.06
CA ILE A 45 29.73 3.83 11.81
C ILE A 45 28.45 3.09 12.22
N GLU A 46 27.88 2.30 11.32
CA GLU A 46 26.68 1.52 11.62
C GLU A 46 26.95 0.49 12.71
N ALA A 47 28.08 -0.23 12.64
CA ALA A 47 28.46 -1.19 13.67
C ALA A 47 28.62 -0.52 15.06
N ARG A 48 29.25 0.66 15.11
CA ARG A 48 29.35 1.47 16.34
C ARG A 48 27.98 1.88 16.86
N TYR A 49 27.12 2.42 16.00
CA TYR A 49 25.74 2.80 16.36
C TYR A 49 24.94 1.62 16.92
N GLN A 50 25.06 0.43 16.32
CA GLN A 50 24.40 -0.77 16.83
C GLN A 50 24.90 -1.17 18.23
N GLY A 51 26.20 -1.04 18.48
CA GLY A 51 26.79 -1.22 19.81
C GLY A 51 26.26 -0.21 20.84
N GLU A 52 26.29 1.08 20.49
CA GLU A 52 25.75 2.16 21.35
C GLU A 52 24.26 1.96 21.65
N ARG A 53 23.47 1.57 20.65
CA ARG A 53 22.03 1.32 20.79
C ARG A 53 21.75 0.19 21.78
N LYS A 54 22.49 -0.91 21.72
CA LYS A 54 22.41 -1.99 22.71
C LYS A 54 22.77 -1.50 24.11
N ALA A 55 23.84 -0.70 24.24
CA ALA A 55 24.25 -0.13 25.51
C ALA A 55 23.22 0.86 26.08
N CYS A 56 22.48 1.59 25.25
CA CYS A 56 21.43 2.51 25.72
C CYS A 56 20.29 1.80 26.45
N TYR A 57 19.92 0.58 26.04
CA TYR A 57 18.86 -0.18 26.73
C TYR A 57 19.23 -0.63 28.15
N ALA A 58 20.51 -0.60 28.52
CA ALA A 58 20.97 -0.88 29.87
C ALA A 58 20.98 0.38 30.78
N LYS A 59 20.62 1.56 30.27
CA LYS A 59 20.62 2.82 31.03
C LYS A 59 19.22 3.16 31.53
N PHE A 60 19.15 3.98 32.58
CA PHE A 60 17.87 4.49 33.08
C PHE A 60 17.22 5.51 32.12
N ALA A 61 18.01 6.42 31.54
CA ALA A 61 17.55 7.41 30.56
C ALA A 61 17.68 6.89 29.11
N VAL A 62 16.95 5.81 28.79
CA VAL A 62 17.06 5.14 27.48
C VAL A 62 16.75 6.08 26.33
N GLU A 63 15.66 6.85 26.41
CA GLU A 63 15.21 7.71 25.30
C GLU A 63 16.21 8.83 24.97
N ASP A 64 16.77 9.49 25.98
CA ASP A 64 17.80 10.51 25.79
C ASP A 64 19.07 9.89 25.18
N CYS A 65 19.50 8.72 25.67
CA CYS A 65 20.63 8.00 25.10
C CYS A 65 20.40 7.63 23.63
N LEU A 66 19.21 7.11 23.29
CA LEU A 66 18.85 6.76 21.93
C LEU A 66 18.78 7.98 21.02
N ARG A 67 18.34 9.13 21.53
CA ARG A 67 18.33 10.40 20.78
C ARG A 67 19.75 10.84 20.45
N ASP A 68 20.65 10.81 21.43
CA ASP A 68 22.04 11.25 21.27
C ASP A 68 22.83 10.33 20.35
N SER A 69 22.68 9.01 20.48
CA SER A 69 23.30 8.04 19.57
C SER A 69 22.79 8.22 18.12
N ARG A 70 21.49 8.50 17.93
CA ARG A 70 20.94 8.84 16.61
C ARG A 70 21.49 10.16 16.07
N ALA A 71 21.70 11.16 16.92
CA ALA A 71 22.30 12.44 16.53
C ALA A 71 23.76 12.26 16.09
N ARG A 72 24.56 11.53 16.86
CA ARG A 72 25.96 11.22 16.52
C ARG A 72 26.08 10.47 15.20
N ARG A 73 25.30 9.40 15.00
CA ARG A 73 25.26 8.65 13.74
C ARG A 73 24.95 9.55 12.55
N ARG A 74 24.01 10.50 12.69
CA ARG A 74 23.67 11.45 11.63
C ARG A 74 24.89 12.29 11.26
N THR A 75 25.49 12.99 12.24
CA THR A 75 26.67 13.83 12.02
C THR A 75 27.83 13.06 11.40
N GLU A 76 28.11 11.85 11.88
CA GLU A 76 29.18 10.99 11.35
C GLU A 76 28.89 10.46 9.94
N THR A 77 27.62 10.34 9.54
CA THR A 77 27.27 9.85 8.20
C THR A 77 27.14 10.99 7.18
N ASP A 78 27.02 12.24 7.64
CA ASP A 78 26.72 13.38 6.76
C ASP A 78 27.89 13.78 5.85
N HIS A 79 29.15 13.59 6.25
CA HIS A 79 30.28 13.77 5.31
C HIS A 79 30.31 12.67 4.24
N ILE A 80 30.07 11.40 4.64
CA ILE A 80 30.01 10.27 3.70
C ILE A 80 28.94 10.50 2.63
N LYS A 81 27.73 10.91 3.04
CA LYS A 81 26.64 11.20 2.09
C LYS A 81 27.01 12.29 1.09
N ARG A 82 27.71 13.34 1.54
CA ARG A 82 28.17 14.41 0.64
C ARG A 82 29.18 13.90 -0.38
N GLN A 83 30.13 13.07 0.05
CA GLN A 83 31.12 12.46 -0.86
C GLN A 83 30.45 11.52 -1.87
N GLU A 84 29.55 10.65 -1.42
CA GLU A 84 28.80 9.77 -2.32
C GLU A 84 27.91 10.53 -3.30
N SER A 85 27.26 11.60 -2.87
CA SER A 85 26.48 12.47 -3.77
C SER A 85 27.37 13.05 -4.86
N SER A 86 28.56 13.53 -4.50
CA SER A 86 29.53 14.06 -5.46
C SER A 86 29.97 13.00 -6.47
N ILE A 87 30.25 11.78 -6.03
CA ILE A 87 30.59 10.65 -6.92
C ILE A 87 29.41 10.34 -7.87
N ASN A 88 28.18 10.28 -7.34
CA ASN A 88 26.99 10.02 -8.14
C ASN A 88 26.72 11.12 -9.19
N ASP A 89 26.99 12.39 -8.84
CA ASP A 89 26.86 13.52 -9.74
C ASP A 89 27.89 13.46 -10.87
N ILE A 90 29.15 13.15 -10.55
CA ILE A 90 30.21 12.93 -11.55
C ILE A 90 29.80 11.83 -12.53
N GLU A 91 29.29 10.71 -12.04
CA GLU A 91 28.84 9.63 -12.93
C GLU A 91 27.60 9.98 -13.74
N ARG A 92 26.66 10.71 -13.16
CA ARG A 92 25.48 11.20 -13.89
C ARG A 92 25.93 12.08 -15.05
N GLN A 93 26.89 12.98 -14.83
CA GLN A 93 27.47 13.82 -15.87
C GLN A 93 28.21 12.99 -16.92
N ARG A 94 29.04 12.02 -16.51
CA ARG A 94 29.76 11.12 -17.45
C ARG A 94 28.80 10.33 -18.32
N ARG A 95 27.74 9.75 -17.74
CA ARG A 95 26.70 9.01 -18.49
C ARG A 95 25.93 9.93 -19.43
N GLY A 96 25.55 11.12 -18.97
CA GLY A 96 24.89 12.12 -19.81
C GLY A 96 25.75 12.54 -21.01
N ALA A 97 27.03 12.84 -20.78
CA ALA A 97 27.98 13.19 -21.83
C ALA A 97 28.21 12.03 -22.81
N ALA A 98 28.31 10.79 -22.32
CA ALA A 98 28.45 9.61 -23.17
C ALA A 98 27.20 9.41 -24.06
N GLU A 99 26.00 9.62 -23.53
CA GLU A 99 24.77 9.48 -24.30
C GLU A 99 24.58 10.60 -25.32
N LEU A 100 24.97 11.83 -24.97
CA LEU A 100 25.02 12.95 -25.94
C LEU A 100 25.96 12.63 -27.10
N ARG A 101 27.17 12.13 -26.83
CA ARG A 101 28.11 11.70 -27.89
C ARG A 101 27.50 10.65 -28.80
N LYS A 102 26.83 9.63 -28.25
CA LYS A 102 26.11 8.63 -29.06
C LYS A 102 25.01 9.23 -29.92
N LEU A 103 24.28 10.22 -29.39
CA LEU A 103 23.25 10.92 -30.16
C LEU A 103 23.86 11.73 -31.30
N ASP A 104 24.97 12.42 -31.05
CA ASP A 104 25.67 13.20 -32.06
C ASP A 104 26.29 12.31 -33.13
N GLU A 105 26.87 11.16 -32.76
CA GLU A 105 27.33 10.12 -33.71
C GLU A 105 26.18 9.59 -34.58
N LYS A 106 25.02 9.31 -33.97
CA LYS A 106 23.80 8.90 -34.68
C LYS A 106 23.22 9.98 -35.59
N LYS A 107 23.43 11.27 -35.29
CA LYS A 107 23.01 12.40 -36.13
C LYS A 107 24.01 12.66 -37.26
N ALA A 108 25.30 12.52 -36.98
CA ALA A 108 26.38 12.74 -37.94
C ALA A 108 26.41 11.64 -39.02
N THR A 109 25.98 10.43 -38.66
CA THR A 109 25.63 9.40 -39.62
C THR A 109 24.27 9.78 -40.21
N GLU A 110 24.16 10.08 -41.51
CA GLU A 110 22.86 10.35 -42.15
C GLU A 110 21.88 9.25 -41.75
N ARG A 111 20.80 9.62 -41.06
CA ARG A 111 19.70 8.70 -40.82
C ARG A 111 19.21 8.25 -42.20
N PRO A 112 19.17 6.95 -42.52
CA PRO A 112 18.52 6.51 -43.73
C PRO A 112 17.12 7.12 -43.74
N GLN A 113 16.73 7.75 -44.86
CA GLN A 113 15.40 8.33 -44.96
C GLN A 113 14.39 7.25 -44.58
N ASP A 114 13.60 7.50 -43.53
CA ASP A 114 12.61 6.54 -43.04
C ASP A 114 11.79 6.08 -44.26
N SER A 115 11.71 4.77 -44.49
CA SER A 115 11.00 4.28 -45.68
C SER A 115 9.54 4.72 -45.63
N ALA A 116 8.86 4.78 -46.79
CA ALA A 116 7.44 5.14 -46.82
C ALA A 116 6.60 4.28 -45.84
N GLN A 117 6.96 3.00 -45.71
CA GLN A 117 6.36 2.04 -44.79
C GLN A 117 6.61 2.38 -43.31
N GLN A 118 7.81 2.83 -42.94
CA GLN A 118 8.12 3.26 -41.56
C GLN A 118 7.34 4.53 -41.18
N ARG A 119 7.18 5.47 -42.12
CA ARG A 119 6.36 6.68 -41.91
C ARG A 119 4.89 6.32 -41.70
N GLU A 120 4.36 5.42 -42.51
CA GLU A 120 2.98 4.95 -42.37
C GLU A 120 2.76 4.22 -41.03
N GLN A 121 3.68 3.34 -40.65
CA GLN A 121 3.62 2.64 -39.36
C GLN A 121 3.71 3.62 -38.18
N SER A 122 4.53 4.67 -38.26
CA SER A 122 4.60 5.71 -37.24
C SER A 122 3.27 6.46 -37.09
N MET A 123 2.63 6.80 -38.22
CA MET A 123 1.31 7.45 -38.23
C MET A 123 0.23 6.53 -37.66
N GLN A 124 0.24 5.25 -37.99
CA GLN A 124 -0.69 4.27 -37.41
C GLN A 124 -0.48 4.12 -35.91
N ASN A 125 0.77 3.95 -35.45
CA ASN A 125 1.10 3.88 -34.03
C ASN A 125 0.68 5.15 -33.27
N GLN A 126 0.77 6.32 -33.91
CA GLN A 126 0.31 7.56 -33.33
C GLN A 126 -1.22 7.61 -33.20
N ARG A 127 -1.95 7.24 -34.24
CA ARG A 127 -3.42 7.12 -34.19
C ARG A 127 -3.87 6.13 -33.12
N GLU A 128 -3.18 5.00 -32.98
CA GLU A 128 -3.51 4.01 -31.96
C GLU A 128 -3.25 4.54 -30.54
N ARG A 129 -2.17 5.31 -30.33
CA ARG A 129 -1.92 6.00 -29.05
C ARG A 129 -3.01 7.02 -28.73
N GLU A 130 -3.46 7.78 -29.73
CA GLU A 130 -4.53 8.77 -29.59
C GLU A 130 -5.87 8.11 -29.27
N GLN A 131 -6.20 6.99 -29.93
CA GLN A 131 -7.38 6.18 -29.64
C GLN A 131 -7.34 5.64 -28.20
N ARG A 132 -6.23 5.00 -27.79
CA ARG A 132 -6.07 4.52 -26.41
C ARG A 132 -6.21 5.64 -25.38
N ALA A 133 -5.66 6.82 -25.68
CA ALA A 133 -5.82 7.98 -24.80
C ALA A 133 -7.29 8.45 -24.71
N ALA A 134 -8.01 8.45 -25.83
CA ALA A 134 -9.44 8.77 -25.87
C ALA A 134 -10.28 7.75 -25.09
N ASP A 135 -10.03 6.45 -25.26
CA ASP A 135 -10.73 5.38 -24.54
C ASP A 135 -10.50 5.49 -23.03
N HIS A 136 -9.26 5.74 -22.60
CA HIS A 136 -8.95 5.97 -21.19
C HIS A 136 -9.59 7.24 -20.65
N ALA A 137 -9.75 8.29 -21.46
CA ALA A 137 -10.46 9.50 -21.07
C ALA A 137 -11.96 9.23 -20.90
N GLN A 138 -12.57 8.49 -21.84
CA GLN A 138 -13.97 8.08 -21.78
C GLN A 138 -14.24 7.17 -20.57
N GLY A 139 -13.40 6.18 -20.31
CA GLY A 139 -13.53 5.30 -19.15
C GLY A 139 -13.42 6.07 -17.82
N ARG A 140 -12.51 7.04 -17.73
CA ARG A 140 -12.42 7.94 -16.57
C ARG A 140 -13.66 8.81 -16.43
N ALA A 141 -14.20 9.35 -17.52
CA ALA A 141 -15.42 10.14 -17.50
C ALA A 141 -16.64 9.31 -17.07
N ALA A 142 -16.80 8.08 -17.57
CA ALA A 142 -17.86 7.16 -17.16
C ALA A 142 -17.76 6.82 -15.66
N THR A 143 -16.56 6.49 -15.19
CA THR A 143 -16.31 6.22 -13.77
C THR A 143 -16.65 7.43 -12.90
N ALA A 144 -16.31 8.64 -13.35
CA ALA A 144 -16.64 9.89 -12.65
C ALA A 144 -18.15 10.17 -12.64
N ALA A 145 -18.85 9.89 -13.74
CA ALA A 145 -20.30 10.05 -13.84
C ALA A 145 -21.06 9.13 -12.85
N GLU A 146 -20.55 7.93 -12.59
CA GLU A 146 -21.11 6.97 -11.63
C GLU A 146 -20.70 7.21 -10.16
N ALA A 147 -19.73 8.11 -9.92
CA ALA A 147 -19.26 8.41 -8.56
C ALA A 147 -20.36 8.87 -7.58
N PRO A 148 -21.29 9.79 -7.94
CA PRO A 148 -22.35 10.19 -7.02
C PRO A 148 -23.30 9.04 -6.66
N GLU A 149 -23.60 8.14 -7.60
CA GLU A 149 -24.45 6.98 -7.33
C GLU A 149 -23.75 5.97 -6.41
N ARG A 150 -22.48 5.67 -6.66
CA ARG A 150 -21.66 4.84 -5.76
C ARG A 150 -21.59 5.43 -4.35
N GLN A 151 -21.44 6.74 -4.23
CA GLN A 151 -21.44 7.41 -2.92
C GLN A 151 -22.80 7.28 -2.22
N ARG A 152 -23.91 7.46 -2.95
CA ARG A 152 -25.27 7.27 -2.40
C ARG A 152 -25.47 5.84 -1.90
N GLN A 153 -25.07 4.84 -2.69
CA GLN A 153 -25.15 3.43 -2.30
C GLN A 153 -24.29 3.11 -1.07
N PHE A 154 -23.08 3.68 -0.98
CA PHE A 154 -22.21 3.52 0.18
C PHE A 154 -22.84 4.12 1.44
N ASN A 155 -23.31 5.37 1.36
CA ASN A 155 -23.97 6.04 2.48
C ASN A 155 -25.22 5.29 2.94
N GLN A 156 -26.03 4.76 2.00
CA GLN A 156 -27.21 3.97 2.32
C GLN A 156 -26.85 2.65 3.01
N LYS A 157 -25.80 1.96 2.56
CA LYS A 157 -25.30 0.76 3.25
C LYS A 157 -24.84 1.08 4.67
N GLN A 158 -24.13 2.19 4.85
CA GLN A 158 -23.65 2.63 6.15
C GLN A 158 -24.82 2.98 7.08
N SER A 159 -25.82 3.71 6.61
CA SER A 159 -27.01 4.04 7.40
C SER A 159 -27.80 2.79 7.80
N ASN A 160 -27.94 1.83 6.88
CA ASN A 160 -28.62 0.57 7.17
C ASN A 160 -27.86 -0.26 8.22
N GLN A 161 -26.54 -0.34 8.10
CA GLN A 161 -25.70 -1.02 9.10
C GLN A 161 -25.80 -0.35 10.47
N ALA A 162 -25.77 0.99 10.53
CA ALA A 162 -25.93 1.73 11.78
C ALA A 162 -27.32 1.49 12.41
N ALA A 163 -28.39 1.47 11.59
CA ALA A 163 -29.73 1.19 12.05
C ALA A 163 -29.88 -0.24 12.60
N GLU A 164 -29.28 -1.24 11.95
CA GLU A 164 -29.30 -2.62 12.44
C GLU A 164 -28.48 -2.79 13.72
N GLN A 165 -27.34 -2.12 13.84
CA GLN A 165 -26.55 -2.10 15.08
C GLN A 165 -27.32 -1.44 16.23
N ALA A 166 -28.02 -0.33 15.98
CA ALA A 166 -28.85 0.34 16.98
C ALA A 166 -30.00 -0.56 17.46
N LYS A 167 -30.72 -1.22 16.53
CA LYS A 167 -31.76 -2.20 16.87
C LYS A 167 -31.21 -3.37 17.67
N ALA A 168 -30.04 -3.90 17.30
CA ALA A 168 -29.41 -5.00 18.02
C ALA A 168 -28.99 -4.59 19.44
N ALA A 169 -28.45 -3.38 19.61
CA ALA A 169 -28.11 -2.82 20.91
C ALA A 169 -29.36 -2.64 21.79
N GLN A 170 -30.45 -2.12 21.22
CA GLN A 170 -31.72 -1.97 21.93
C GLN A 170 -32.27 -3.33 22.40
N ARG A 171 -32.31 -4.34 21.53
CA ARG A 171 -32.76 -5.70 21.92
C ARG A 171 -31.90 -6.29 23.04
N ARG A 172 -30.59 -6.05 23.03
CA ARG A 172 -29.69 -6.50 24.10
C ARG A 172 -29.94 -5.77 25.42
N ALA A 173 -30.24 -4.47 25.36
CA ALA A 173 -30.56 -3.68 26.54
C ALA A 173 -31.91 -4.08 27.16
N GLU A 174 -32.91 -4.41 26.33
CA GLU A 174 -34.25 -4.83 26.79
C GLU A 174 -34.33 -6.31 27.19
N ALA A 175 -33.38 -7.15 26.74
CA ALA A 175 -33.34 -8.59 27.05
C ALA A 175 -33.50 -8.95 28.54
N PRO A 176 -32.77 -8.35 29.50
CA PRO A 176 -32.92 -8.72 30.91
C PRO A 176 -34.32 -8.43 31.46
N GLU A 177 -34.93 -7.30 31.10
CA GLU A 177 -36.28 -6.96 31.53
C GLU A 177 -37.31 -7.93 30.93
N GLN A 178 -37.14 -8.31 29.66
CA GLN A 178 -38.00 -9.30 29.00
C GLN A 178 -37.90 -10.68 29.66
N VAL A 179 -36.70 -11.12 30.04
CA VAL A 179 -36.49 -12.38 30.77
C VAL A 179 -37.19 -12.32 32.13
N GLN A 180 -36.99 -11.24 32.91
CA GLN A 180 -37.67 -11.09 34.21
C GLN A 180 -39.20 -11.11 34.09
N ARG A 181 -39.76 -10.40 33.11
CA ARG A 181 -41.21 -10.41 32.85
C ARG A 181 -41.73 -11.81 32.47
N TYR A 182 -40.92 -12.60 31.77
CA TYR A 182 -41.28 -13.97 31.42
C TYR A 182 -41.24 -14.90 32.63
N GLU A 183 -40.18 -14.83 33.43
CA GLU A 183 -40.04 -15.59 34.68
C GLU A 183 -41.16 -15.26 35.68
N GLU A 184 -41.52 -13.99 35.83
CA GLU A 184 -42.62 -13.57 36.71
C GLU A 184 -43.97 -14.13 36.26
N LYS A 185 -44.23 -14.16 34.94
CA LYS A 185 -45.45 -14.77 34.39
C LYS A 185 -45.49 -16.28 34.66
N GLN A 186 -44.37 -16.97 34.51
CA GLN A 186 -44.28 -18.40 34.82
C GLN A 186 -44.57 -18.64 36.30
N ARG A 187 -43.92 -17.90 37.20
CA ARG A 187 -44.14 -18.00 38.65
C ARG A 187 -45.60 -17.76 39.03
N LYS A 188 -46.22 -16.69 38.49
CA LYS A 188 -47.66 -16.41 38.72
C LYS A 188 -48.56 -17.52 38.20
N ALA A 189 -48.22 -18.13 37.07
CA ALA A 189 -48.99 -19.26 36.51
C ALA A 189 -48.87 -20.52 37.39
N GLU A 190 -47.69 -20.81 37.92
CA GLU A 190 -47.45 -21.91 38.86
C GLU A 190 -48.17 -21.70 40.20
N GLU A 191 -48.05 -20.50 40.78
CA GLU A 191 -48.77 -20.09 41.99
C GLU A 191 -50.30 -20.25 41.81
N HIS A 192 -50.83 -19.82 40.65
CA HIS A 192 -52.25 -19.98 40.35
C HIS A 192 -52.65 -21.46 40.27
N ARG A 193 -51.86 -22.31 39.59
CA ARG A 193 -52.12 -23.77 39.53
C ARG A 193 -52.11 -24.40 40.92
N ALA A 194 -51.07 -24.14 41.71
CA ALA A 194 -50.95 -24.66 43.06
C ALA A 194 -52.10 -24.18 43.97
N SER A 195 -52.53 -22.92 43.84
CA SER A 195 -53.68 -22.39 44.57
C SER A 195 -54.98 -23.10 44.19
N ARG A 196 -55.22 -23.34 42.89
CA ARG A 196 -56.38 -24.11 42.40
C ARG A 196 -56.35 -25.55 42.90
N GLU A 197 -55.19 -26.20 42.90
CA GLU A 197 -55.01 -27.56 43.42
C GLU A 197 -55.31 -27.64 44.92
N ARG A 198 -54.80 -26.69 45.72
CA ARG A 198 -55.12 -26.58 47.15
C ARG A 198 -56.61 -26.38 47.37
N GLN A 199 -57.24 -25.45 46.64
CA GLN A 199 -58.68 -25.22 46.71
C GLN A 199 -59.49 -26.47 46.37
N ASN A 200 -59.08 -27.20 45.32
CA ASN A 200 -59.72 -28.46 44.92
C ASN A 200 -59.56 -29.55 45.99
N ALA A 201 -58.37 -29.69 46.59
CA ALA A 201 -58.11 -30.66 47.65
C ALA A 201 -58.86 -30.35 48.95
N SER A 202 -59.02 -29.07 49.29
CA SER A 202 -59.80 -28.62 50.45
C SER A 202 -61.32 -28.66 50.25
N ARG A 203 -61.80 -28.90 49.02
CA ARG A 203 -63.22 -28.86 48.68
C ARG A 203 -63.88 -30.19 49.01
N THR A 204 -64.61 -30.22 50.13
CA THR A 204 -65.36 -31.39 50.63
C THR A 204 -66.78 -31.52 50.06
N LYS A 205 -67.24 -30.53 49.28
CA LYS A 205 -68.59 -30.50 48.69
C LYS A 205 -68.60 -31.23 47.33
N PRO A 206 -69.48 -32.24 47.11
CA PRO A 206 -69.49 -33.01 45.87
C PRO A 206 -69.69 -32.10 44.66
N ARG A 207 -69.07 -32.45 43.52
CA ARG A 207 -69.36 -31.76 42.25
C ARG A 207 -70.85 -31.92 41.96
N GLY A 208 -71.55 -30.80 41.76
CA GLY A 208 -72.96 -30.83 41.34
C GLY A 208 -73.11 -31.60 40.03
N ALA A 209 -74.26 -32.26 39.85
CA ALA A 209 -74.54 -33.07 38.67
C ALA A 209 -74.26 -32.27 37.37
N PRO A 210 -73.69 -32.91 36.33
CA PRO A 210 -73.48 -32.25 35.06
C PRO A 210 -74.81 -31.71 34.53
N LEU A 211 -74.78 -30.47 34.00
CA LEU A 211 -75.93 -29.88 33.33
C LEU A 211 -76.39 -30.84 32.22
N PRO A 212 -77.71 -31.05 32.04
CA PRO A 212 -78.23 -31.95 31.02
C PRO A 212 -77.73 -31.54 29.63
N PRO A 213 -77.48 -32.49 28.72
CA PRO A 213 -77.08 -32.17 27.36
C PRO A 213 -78.14 -31.28 26.71
N ALA A 214 -77.71 -30.23 26.02
CA ALA A 214 -78.61 -29.34 25.30
C ALA A 214 -79.46 -30.18 24.30
N GLU A 215 -80.79 -30.08 24.41
CA GLU A 215 -81.72 -30.77 23.51
C GLU A 215 -81.50 -30.28 22.05
N PRO A 216 -81.54 -31.18 21.06
CA PRO A 216 -81.43 -30.79 19.67
C PRO A 216 -82.62 -29.92 19.26
N ALA A 217 -82.33 -28.76 18.67
CA ALA A 217 -83.35 -27.86 18.15
C ALA A 217 -84.22 -28.59 17.11
N ALA A 218 -85.52 -28.72 17.38
CA ALA A 218 -86.50 -29.22 16.42
C ALA A 218 -86.62 -28.26 15.22
N PRO A 219 -86.77 -28.78 13.99
CA PRO A 219 -86.91 -27.95 12.80
C PRO A 219 -88.27 -27.23 12.83
N LYS A 220 -88.27 -25.92 12.59
CA LYS A 220 -89.50 -25.13 12.43
C LYS A 220 -90.12 -25.39 11.04
N PRO A 221 -91.46 -25.47 10.92
CA PRO A 221 -92.17 -25.48 9.63
C PRO A 221 -92.06 -24.13 8.92
#